data_AF-A0A809PT58-F1
#
_entry.id   AF-A0A809PT58-F1
#
_cell.length_a   1.000
_cell.length_b   1.000
_cell.length_c   1.000
_cell.angle_alpha   90.00
_cell.angle_beta   90.00
_cell.angle_gamma   90.00
#
_symmetry.space_group_name_H-M   'P 1'
#
loop_
_entity.id
_entity.type
_entity.pdbx_description
1 polymer ?
#
loop_
_entity_poly.entity_id
_entity_poly.type
_entity_poly.pdbx_seq_one_letter_code
_entity_poly.pdbx_strand_id
1 'polypeptide(L)'
;MKSLNIIGAGKVGKVLARNFQRQQVFVTQQVLNRSLASASDAVAWLGVGRAVDSISQLQPADVTMLSVSDDQIASVCQQLVDAGLLKAGSVIFHCSGAKASTELQLAQQAGVAVASVHPVRSFANVDLLAEQFAGTICSLEGDEAALAVLAPALQAIGAETVIIKADNKLLYHAGSVFASNYLVTLMEVALRTYQAAGIPADIAQKMAAPLARQTLENVFAMGTRAALTGPIARGDMQTVTLQQSRLSDWDQQAGDLYQAFTQPTMDLAAARNPHSEK
;
A
#
# COMPACT_ATOMS: atom_id res chain seq x y z
N MET A 1 21.74 11.00 -16.38
CA MET A 1 20.65 10.51 -15.50
C MET A 1 19.57 11.57 -15.47
N LYS A 2 18.30 11.17 -15.43
CA LYS A 2 17.17 12.11 -15.35
C LYS A 2 17.12 12.75 -13.95
N SER A 3 16.79 14.03 -13.88
CA SER A 3 16.55 14.77 -12.64
C SER A 3 15.20 14.40 -12.00
N LEU A 4 15.15 14.36 -10.67
CA LEU A 4 13.96 14.01 -9.90
C LEU A 4 13.63 15.09 -8.87
N ASN A 5 12.42 15.64 -8.95
CA ASN A 5 11.81 16.39 -7.86
C ASN A 5 10.90 15.50 -7.03
N ILE A 6 10.92 15.69 -5.72
CA ILE A 6 10.09 14.95 -4.75
C ILE A 6 9.18 15.92 -4.04
N ILE A 7 7.87 15.77 -4.25
CA ILE A 7 6.85 16.54 -3.56
C ILE A 7 6.14 15.62 -2.58
N GLY A 8 6.35 15.86 -1.28
CA GLY A 8 5.89 15.01 -0.20
C GLY A 8 6.83 13.84 0.09
N ALA A 9 8.05 14.09 0.54
CA ALA A 9 9.01 13.09 1.02
C ALA A 9 8.64 12.50 2.40
N GLY A 10 7.45 11.89 2.48
CA GLY A 10 7.04 11.03 3.58
C GLY A 10 7.72 9.66 3.53
N LYS A 11 7.03 8.62 4.02
CA LYS A 11 7.58 7.26 4.08
C LYS A 11 7.88 6.69 2.69
N VAL A 12 6.90 6.72 1.78
CA VAL A 12 7.03 6.16 0.42
C VAL A 12 8.07 6.94 -0.40
N GLY A 13 7.95 8.27 -0.44
CA GLY A 13 8.85 9.13 -1.20
C GLY A 13 10.32 8.96 -0.81
N LYS A 14 10.61 8.90 0.51
CA LYS A 14 11.98 8.67 1.00
C LYS A 14 12.53 7.31 0.57
N VAL A 15 11.76 6.23 0.72
CA VAL A 15 12.22 4.87 0.36
C VAL A 15 12.52 4.80 -1.14
N LEU A 16 11.62 5.28 -2.00
CA LEU A 16 11.82 5.24 -3.45
C LEU A 16 13.03 6.09 -3.85
N ALA A 17 13.11 7.33 -3.36
CA ALA A 17 14.21 8.22 -3.69
C ALA A 17 15.58 7.69 -3.26
N ARG A 18 15.69 7.11 -2.06
CA ARG A 18 16.95 6.49 -1.59
C ARG A 18 17.37 5.33 -2.48
N ASN A 19 16.42 4.50 -2.89
CA ASN A 19 16.70 3.36 -3.75
C ASN A 19 17.08 3.80 -5.18
N PHE A 20 16.36 4.78 -5.75
CA PHE A 20 16.72 5.35 -7.04
C PHE A 20 18.11 5.99 -7.03
N GLN A 21 18.46 6.69 -5.94
CA GLN A 21 19.78 7.29 -5.77
C GLN A 21 20.88 6.22 -5.67
N ARG A 22 20.67 5.18 -4.85
CA ARG A 22 21.63 4.08 -4.66
C ARG A 22 21.96 3.37 -5.98
N GLN A 23 20.95 3.20 -6.84
CA GLN A 23 21.09 2.56 -8.15
C GLN A 23 21.35 3.54 -9.28
N GLN A 24 21.58 4.83 -8.97
CA GLN A 24 21.88 5.86 -9.97
C GLN A 24 20.83 5.96 -11.09
N VAL A 25 19.57 5.70 -10.77
CA VAL A 25 18.44 5.75 -11.72
C VAL A 25 18.04 7.20 -11.99
N PHE A 26 17.91 7.97 -10.91
CA PHE A 26 17.57 9.39 -10.94
C PHE A 26 18.51 10.19 -10.06
N VAL A 27 18.68 11.47 -10.40
CA VAL A 27 19.39 12.45 -9.56
C VAL A 27 18.35 13.26 -8.81
N THR A 28 18.25 13.07 -7.49
CA THR A 28 17.34 13.86 -6.66
C THR A 28 17.80 15.32 -6.63
N GLN A 29 16.99 16.21 -7.19
CA GLN A 29 17.28 17.63 -7.31
C GLN A 29 16.72 18.41 -6.12
N GLN A 30 15.39 18.48 -6.00
CA GLN A 30 14.73 19.22 -4.92
C GLN A 30 13.66 18.39 -4.21
N VAL A 31 13.51 18.67 -2.92
CA VAL A 31 12.50 18.08 -2.05
C VAL A 31 11.64 19.19 -1.48
N LEU A 32 10.33 19.09 -1.70
CA LEU A 32 9.33 19.98 -1.13
C LEU A 32 8.39 19.17 -0.24
N ASN A 33 8.20 19.62 1.00
CA ASN A 33 7.19 19.11 1.92
C ASN A 33 6.29 20.26 2.38
N ARG A 34 5.33 19.97 3.27
CA ARG A 34 4.48 21.01 3.89
C ARG A 34 5.24 22.05 4.71
N SER A 35 6.46 21.70 5.17
CA SER A 35 7.34 22.63 5.87
C SER A 35 8.78 22.39 5.43
N LEU A 36 9.57 23.47 5.34
CA LEU A 36 11.01 23.40 5.06
C LEU A 36 11.76 22.48 6.03
N ALA A 37 11.40 22.49 7.32
CA ALA A 37 12.01 21.64 8.33
C ALA A 37 11.87 20.15 7.95
N SER A 38 10.65 19.70 7.63
CA SER A 38 10.42 18.32 7.23
C SER A 38 11.06 17.96 5.88
N ALA A 39 11.19 18.90 4.95
CA ALA A 39 11.92 18.70 3.70
C ALA A 39 13.44 18.55 3.98
N SER A 40 13.97 19.36 4.90
CA SER A 40 15.37 19.32 5.32
C SER A 40 15.70 17.99 6.01
N ASP A 41 14.84 17.51 6.89
CA ASP A 41 14.99 16.19 7.53
C ASP A 41 15.00 15.05 6.49
N ALA A 42 14.13 15.14 5.48
CA ALA A 42 14.09 14.17 4.39
C ALA A 42 15.38 14.19 3.57
N VAL A 43 15.88 15.37 3.20
CA VAL A 43 17.16 15.54 2.48
C VAL A 43 18.33 15.04 3.31
N ALA A 44 18.37 15.33 4.62
CA ALA A 44 19.41 14.85 5.52
C ALA A 44 19.42 13.32 5.59
N TRP A 45 18.24 12.69 5.68
CA TRP A 45 18.12 11.23 5.68
C TRP A 45 18.48 10.60 4.31
N LEU A 46 18.15 11.27 3.21
CA LEU A 46 18.51 10.83 1.85
C LEU A 46 20.00 11.03 1.55
N GLY A 47 20.63 12.03 2.17
CA GLY A 47 22.01 12.46 1.90
C GLY A 47 22.18 13.23 0.59
N VAL A 48 21.10 13.52 -0.15
CA VAL A 48 21.11 14.16 -1.47
C VAL A 48 19.90 15.08 -1.69
N GLY A 49 20.03 15.97 -2.67
CA GLY A 49 19.00 16.93 -3.04
C GLY A 49 19.03 18.20 -2.18
N ARG A 50 18.13 19.13 -2.50
CA ARG A 50 17.97 20.40 -1.79
C ARG A 50 16.55 20.57 -1.29
N ALA A 51 16.40 20.87 0.01
CA ALA A 51 15.10 21.23 0.56
C ALA A 51 14.68 22.62 0.07
N VAL A 52 13.43 22.76 -0.32
CA VAL A 52 12.80 24.03 -0.68
C VAL A 52 11.53 24.24 0.14
N ASP A 53 11.16 25.51 0.33
CA ASP A 53 10.05 25.90 1.21
C ASP A 53 8.72 26.06 0.45
N SER A 54 8.78 26.30 -0.86
CA SER A 54 7.59 26.56 -1.67
C SER A 54 7.75 26.05 -3.10
N ILE A 55 6.62 25.88 -3.78
CA ILE A 55 6.58 25.53 -5.21
C ILE A 55 7.33 26.56 -6.06
N SER A 56 7.26 27.85 -5.72
CA SER A 56 7.97 28.92 -6.45
C SER A 56 9.50 28.80 -6.42
N GLN A 57 10.07 28.02 -5.50
CA GLN A 57 11.52 27.77 -5.43
C GLN A 57 11.95 26.51 -6.19
N LEU A 58 10.99 25.69 -6.64
CA LEU A 58 11.28 24.51 -7.45
C LEU A 58 11.85 24.91 -8.80
N GLN A 59 12.73 24.07 -9.31
CA GLN A 59 13.23 24.09 -10.68
C GLN A 59 12.57 22.95 -11.44
N PRO A 60 12.28 23.11 -12.74
CA PRO A 60 11.76 22.00 -13.54
C PRO A 60 12.70 20.79 -13.54
N ALA A 61 12.14 19.60 -13.45
CA ALA A 61 12.86 18.32 -13.47
C ALA A 61 12.33 17.41 -14.60
N ASP A 62 13.13 16.42 -14.98
CA ASP A 62 12.74 15.40 -15.97
C ASP A 62 11.64 14.47 -15.43
N VAL A 63 11.67 14.22 -14.11
CA VAL A 63 10.69 13.41 -13.39
C VAL A 63 10.24 14.15 -12.12
N THR A 64 8.93 14.18 -11.87
CA THR A 64 8.35 14.70 -10.63
C THR A 64 7.55 13.59 -9.94
N MET A 65 7.91 13.26 -8.69
CA MET A 65 7.21 12.29 -7.85
C MET A 65 6.34 13.00 -6.83
N LEU A 66 5.03 12.72 -6.86
CA LEU A 66 4.06 13.13 -5.85
C LEU A 66 3.79 11.99 -4.87
N SER A 67 4.39 12.06 -3.70
CA SER A 67 4.11 11.15 -2.58
C SER A 67 3.45 11.88 -1.40
N VAL A 68 2.59 12.85 -1.75
CA VAL A 68 1.65 13.53 -0.85
C VAL A 68 0.47 12.61 -0.47
N SER A 69 -0.41 13.08 0.42
CA SER A 69 -1.66 12.37 0.71
C SER A 69 -2.60 12.39 -0.51
N ASP A 70 -3.43 11.37 -0.63
CA ASP A 70 -4.29 11.13 -1.79
C ASP A 70 -5.21 12.31 -2.13
N ASP A 71 -5.71 13.02 -1.12
CA ASP A 71 -6.56 14.20 -1.26
C ASP A 71 -5.83 15.44 -1.80
N GLN A 72 -4.50 15.43 -1.79
CA GLN A 72 -3.66 16.54 -2.23
C GLN A 72 -3.05 16.33 -3.62
N ILE A 73 -3.22 15.16 -4.24
CA ILE A 73 -2.57 14.83 -5.52
C ILE A 73 -2.99 15.83 -6.62
N ALA A 74 -4.30 16.00 -6.82
CA ALA A 74 -4.83 16.89 -7.85
C ALA A 74 -4.50 18.36 -7.58
N SER A 75 -4.62 18.81 -6.33
CA SER A 75 -4.35 20.21 -5.95
C SER A 75 -2.88 20.58 -6.14
N VAL A 76 -1.95 19.69 -5.76
CA VAL A 76 -0.51 19.90 -5.97
C VAL A 76 -0.16 19.83 -7.46
N CYS A 77 -0.78 18.92 -8.22
CA CYS A 77 -0.60 18.86 -9.67
C CYS A 77 -0.98 20.19 -10.34
N GLN A 78 -2.14 20.75 -9.99
CA GLN A 78 -2.58 22.05 -10.49
C GLN A 78 -1.56 23.15 -10.18
N GLN A 79 -1.09 23.24 -8.93
CA GLN A 79 -0.12 24.26 -8.53
C GLN A 79 1.21 24.16 -9.30
N LEU A 80 1.66 22.94 -9.63
CA LEU A 80 2.86 22.73 -10.44
C LEU A 80 2.66 23.15 -11.91
N VAL A 81 1.47 22.89 -12.46
CA VAL A 81 1.08 23.35 -13.81
C VAL A 81 1.01 24.87 -13.86
N ASP A 82 0.33 25.50 -12.91
CA ASP A 82 0.17 26.97 -12.83
C ASP A 82 1.51 27.69 -12.69
N ALA A 83 2.45 27.09 -11.95
CA ALA A 83 3.80 27.61 -11.80
C ALA A 83 4.70 27.37 -13.03
N GLY A 84 4.22 26.68 -14.07
CA GLY A 84 5.00 26.37 -15.28
C GLY A 84 6.18 25.42 -15.03
N LEU A 85 6.11 24.60 -13.98
CA LEU A 85 7.22 23.74 -13.57
C LEU A 85 7.26 22.40 -14.31
N LEU A 86 6.15 22.00 -14.92
CA LEU A 86 6.06 20.76 -15.67
C LEU A 86 6.27 21.04 -17.17
N LYS A 87 7.29 20.41 -17.75
CA LYS A 87 7.67 20.62 -19.15
C LYS A 87 7.09 19.53 -20.04
N ALA A 88 6.78 19.88 -21.29
CA ALA A 88 6.44 18.89 -22.30
C ALA A 88 7.54 17.82 -22.41
N GLY A 89 7.15 16.55 -22.41
CA GLY A 89 8.08 15.41 -22.44
C GLY A 89 8.72 15.03 -21.10
N SER A 90 8.43 15.76 -20.00
CA SER A 90 8.75 15.31 -18.64
C SER A 90 7.72 14.29 -18.14
N VAL A 91 8.03 13.60 -17.05
CA VAL A 91 7.14 12.63 -16.41
C VAL A 91 6.70 13.15 -15.04
N ILE A 92 5.42 13.03 -14.73
CA ILE A 92 4.90 13.20 -13.37
C ILE A 92 4.16 11.93 -12.95
N PHE A 93 4.42 11.48 -11.73
CA PHE A 93 3.67 10.35 -11.18
C PHE A 93 3.38 10.52 -9.71
N HIS A 94 2.34 9.85 -9.23
CA HIS A 94 2.01 9.82 -7.81
C HIS A 94 2.08 8.41 -7.23
N CYS A 95 2.07 8.30 -5.90
CA CYS A 95 2.25 7.02 -5.20
C CYS A 95 0.99 6.39 -4.57
N SER A 96 -0.19 6.98 -4.76
CA SER A 96 -1.45 6.41 -4.26
C SER A 96 -1.76 5.03 -4.85
N GLY A 97 -2.16 4.11 -3.98
CA GLY A 97 -2.71 2.82 -4.37
C GLY A 97 -4.15 2.88 -4.85
N ALA A 98 -4.91 3.92 -4.49
CA ALA A 98 -6.35 4.03 -4.75
C ALA A 98 -6.69 4.98 -5.90
N LYS A 99 -5.94 6.08 -6.06
CA LYS A 99 -6.19 7.12 -7.05
C LYS A 99 -5.56 6.80 -8.40
N ALA A 100 -6.29 7.02 -9.49
CA ALA A 100 -5.75 6.79 -10.83
C ALA A 100 -4.88 7.96 -11.31
N SER A 101 -4.03 7.72 -12.31
CA SER A 101 -3.22 8.79 -12.95
C SER A 101 -4.06 9.91 -13.55
N THR A 102 -5.37 9.71 -13.74
CA THR A 102 -6.34 10.72 -14.17
C THR A 102 -6.44 11.90 -13.19
N GLU A 103 -6.04 11.75 -11.93
CA GLU A 103 -5.89 12.89 -10.99
C GLU A 103 -4.81 13.90 -11.46
N LEU A 104 -3.95 13.50 -12.40
CA LEU A 104 -2.90 14.33 -13.00
C LEU A 104 -3.29 14.88 -14.39
N GLN A 105 -4.57 14.84 -14.78
CA GLN A 105 -5.04 15.21 -16.11
C GLN A 105 -4.57 16.60 -16.58
N LEU A 106 -4.46 17.56 -15.66
CA LEU A 106 -3.97 18.91 -15.98
C LEU A 106 -2.52 18.92 -16.47
N ALA A 107 -1.66 18.08 -15.88
CA ALA A 107 -0.30 17.91 -16.36
C ALA A 107 -0.29 17.22 -17.73
N GLN A 108 -1.17 16.23 -17.95
CA GLN A 108 -1.33 15.56 -19.24
C GLN A 108 -1.71 16.57 -20.35
N GLN A 109 -2.65 17.47 -20.07
CA GLN A 109 -3.05 18.55 -20.99
C GLN A 109 -1.90 19.54 -21.28
N ALA A 110 -0.96 19.70 -20.34
CA ALA A 110 0.27 20.47 -20.53
C ALA A 110 1.39 19.71 -21.27
N GLY A 111 1.10 18.51 -21.81
CA GLY A 111 2.06 17.71 -22.58
C GLY A 111 3.04 16.89 -21.74
N VAL A 112 2.73 16.69 -20.45
CA VAL A 112 3.52 15.90 -19.50
C VAL A 112 2.99 14.47 -19.51
N ALA A 113 3.86 13.47 -19.54
CA ALA A 113 3.42 12.08 -19.42
C ALA A 113 3.08 11.76 -17.96
N VAL A 114 1.90 11.21 -17.71
CA VAL A 114 1.39 10.97 -16.36
C VAL A 114 1.31 9.50 -16.01
N ALA A 115 1.58 9.15 -14.75
CA ALA A 115 1.40 7.80 -14.26
C ALA A 115 1.06 7.75 -12.76
N SER A 116 0.68 6.57 -12.32
CA SER A 116 0.54 6.21 -10.93
C SER A 116 1.35 4.96 -10.65
N VAL A 117 2.11 4.98 -9.56
CA VAL A 117 2.97 3.87 -9.12
C VAL A 117 2.65 3.53 -7.68
N HIS A 118 2.18 2.31 -7.41
CA HIS A 118 1.91 1.87 -6.06
C HIS A 118 2.82 0.70 -5.68
N PRO A 119 3.84 0.92 -4.82
CA PRO A 119 4.62 -0.16 -4.22
C PRO A 119 3.77 -0.90 -3.18
N VAL A 120 3.48 -2.18 -3.42
CA VAL A 120 2.61 -3.00 -2.57
C VAL A 120 3.37 -3.45 -1.33
N ARG A 121 3.44 -2.58 -0.32
CA ARG A 121 4.13 -2.87 0.93
C ARG A 121 3.61 -2.07 2.09
N SER A 122 3.78 -2.59 3.30
CA SER A 122 3.63 -1.80 4.51
C SER A 122 4.86 -0.91 4.73
N PHE A 123 4.66 0.40 4.77
CA PHE A 123 5.70 1.40 5.03
C PHE A 123 5.85 1.73 6.53
N ALA A 124 5.54 0.78 7.42
CA ALA A 124 5.59 1.00 8.87
C ALA A 124 7.01 1.34 9.37
N ASN A 125 8.04 0.67 8.86
CA ASN A 125 9.46 0.89 9.18
C ASN A 125 10.24 1.29 7.92
N VAL A 126 10.60 2.57 7.82
CA VAL A 126 11.23 3.17 6.63
C VAL A 126 12.66 2.69 6.43
N ASP A 127 13.45 2.56 7.51
CA ASP A 127 14.87 2.19 7.41
C ASP A 127 15.02 0.74 6.96
N LEU A 128 14.28 -0.18 7.58
CA LEU A 128 14.27 -1.59 7.16
C LEU A 128 13.82 -1.73 5.70
N LEU A 129 12.78 -1.00 5.33
CA LEU A 129 12.21 -1.07 3.99
C LEU A 129 13.15 -0.50 2.92
N ALA A 130 13.94 0.53 3.24
CA ALA A 130 14.93 1.07 2.33
C ALA A 130 16.06 0.07 2.02
N GLU A 131 16.40 -0.81 2.96
CA GLU A 131 17.38 -1.88 2.76
C GLU A 131 16.78 -3.12 2.08
N GLN A 132 15.50 -3.39 2.29
CA GLN A 132 14.84 -4.61 1.81
C GLN A 132 13.90 -4.36 0.63
N PHE A 133 14.04 -3.25 -0.11
CA PHE A 133 13.07 -2.86 -1.14
C PHE A 133 12.97 -3.86 -2.30
N ALA A 134 14.07 -4.54 -2.64
CA ALA A 134 14.08 -5.57 -3.67
C ALA A 134 13.03 -6.67 -3.42
N GLY A 135 12.40 -7.15 -4.49
CA GLY A 135 11.25 -8.06 -4.45
C GLY A 135 9.89 -7.38 -4.17
N THR A 136 9.85 -6.06 -3.99
CA THR A 136 8.57 -5.34 -3.89
C THR A 136 7.87 -5.34 -5.24
N ILE A 137 6.62 -5.79 -5.27
CA ILE A 137 5.77 -5.62 -6.45
C ILE A 137 5.27 -4.18 -6.47
N CYS A 138 5.49 -3.48 -7.57
CA CYS A 138 4.95 -2.15 -7.86
C CYS A 138 3.90 -2.25 -8.95
N SER A 139 2.66 -1.87 -8.68
CA SER A 139 1.66 -1.73 -9.73
C SER A 139 1.80 -0.39 -10.43
N LEU A 140 1.67 -0.35 -11.75
CA LEU A 140 1.68 0.86 -12.54
C LEU A 140 0.45 0.97 -13.44
N GLU A 141 0.02 2.20 -13.67
CA GLU A 141 -0.91 2.57 -14.74
C GLU A 141 -0.68 4.04 -15.14
N GLY A 142 -1.02 4.40 -16.37
CA GLY A 142 -0.79 5.73 -16.92
C GLY A 142 -0.38 5.70 -18.39
N ASP A 143 0.19 6.80 -18.86
CA ASP A 143 0.63 6.98 -20.24
C ASP A 143 1.80 6.04 -20.57
N GLU A 144 1.82 5.47 -21.78
CA GLU A 144 2.89 4.60 -22.23
C GLU A 144 4.28 5.25 -22.11
N ALA A 145 4.39 6.55 -22.41
CA ALA A 145 5.62 7.31 -22.30
C ALA A 145 6.12 7.42 -20.83
N ALA A 146 5.21 7.56 -19.87
CA ALA A 146 5.57 7.57 -18.45
C ALA A 146 5.98 6.16 -17.99
N LEU A 147 5.24 5.13 -18.37
CA LEU A 147 5.54 3.74 -18.03
C LEU A 147 6.88 3.27 -18.60
N ALA A 148 7.24 3.70 -19.82
CA ALA A 148 8.53 3.43 -20.44
C ALA A 148 9.72 4.01 -19.66
N VAL A 149 9.49 5.03 -18.83
CA VAL A 149 10.50 5.60 -17.92
C VAL A 149 10.45 4.91 -16.55
N LEU A 150 9.26 4.71 -16.00
CA LEU A 150 9.07 4.31 -14.61
C LEU A 150 9.23 2.79 -14.37
N ALA A 151 8.77 1.95 -15.29
CA ALA A 151 8.91 0.50 -15.11
C ALA A 151 10.39 0.06 -15.07
N PRO A 152 11.27 0.47 -16.01
CA PRO A 152 12.69 0.15 -15.92
C PRO A 152 13.37 0.77 -14.69
N ALA A 153 12.95 1.98 -14.29
CA ALA A 153 13.47 2.64 -13.08
C ALA A 153 13.17 1.82 -11.81
N LEU A 154 11.95 1.30 -11.67
CA LEU A 154 11.55 0.45 -10.55
C LEU A 154 12.28 -0.90 -10.59
N GLN A 155 12.40 -1.51 -11.76
CA GLN A 155 13.13 -2.77 -11.93
C GLN A 155 14.61 -2.62 -11.56
N ALA A 156 15.25 -1.50 -11.90
CA ALA A 156 16.63 -1.21 -11.52
C ALA A 156 16.84 -1.12 -10.00
N ILE A 157 15.79 -0.78 -9.23
CA ILE A 157 15.82 -0.83 -7.76
C ILE A 157 15.34 -2.17 -7.17
N GLY A 158 15.24 -3.20 -8.01
CA GLY A 158 14.90 -4.56 -7.62
C GLY A 158 13.41 -4.80 -7.44
N ALA A 159 12.54 -3.90 -7.87
CA ALA A 159 11.10 -4.13 -7.85
C ALA A 159 10.65 -5.03 -9.01
N GLU A 160 9.61 -5.80 -8.77
CA GLU A 160 8.80 -6.40 -9.83
C GLU A 160 7.70 -5.41 -10.23
N THR A 161 7.34 -5.38 -11.50
CA THR A 161 6.35 -4.41 -12.01
C THR A 161 5.16 -5.11 -12.61
N VAL A 162 3.95 -4.66 -12.27
CA VAL A 162 2.70 -5.15 -12.86
C VAL A 162 1.89 -3.99 -13.39
N ILE A 163 1.43 -4.09 -14.64
CA ILE A 163 0.53 -3.08 -15.22
C ILE A 163 -0.91 -3.43 -14.87
N ILE A 164 -1.66 -2.45 -14.39
CA ILE A 164 -3.09 -2.58 -14.10
C ILE A 164 -3.90 -1.59 -14.94
N LYS A 165 -5.22 -1.81 -15.03
CA LYS A 165 -6.13 -0.82 -15.62
C LYS A 165 -6.50 0.24 -14.58
N ALA A 166 -6.54 1.50 -14.98
CA ALA A 166 -6.94 2.62 -14.12
C ALA A 166 -8.31 2.37 -13.45
N ASP A 167 -9.30 1.87 -14.20
CA ASP A 167 -10.66 1.59 -13.68
C ASP A 167 -10.69 0.52 -12.59
N ASN A 168 -9.67 -0.36 -12.53
CA ASN A 168 -9.58 -1.43 -11.55
C ASN A 168 -8.83 -1.03 -10.29
N LYS A 169 -8.33 0.21 -10.20
CA LYS A 169 -7.41 0.61 -9.14
C LYS A 169 -8.04 0.58 -7.75
N LEU A 170 -9.30 1.00 -7.63
CA LEU A 170 -10.03 0.92 -6.36
C LEU A 170 -10.22 -0.53 -5.90
N LEU A 171 -10.57 -1.44 -6.82
CA LEU A 171 -10.71 -2.86 -6.52
C LEU A 171 -9.37 -3.49 -6.09
N TYR A 172 -8.32 -3.17 -6.83
CA TYR A 172 -6.95 -3.59 -6.52
C TYR A 172 -6.49 -3.10 -5.14
N HIS A 173 -6.75 -1.82 -4.82
CA HIS A 173 -6.39 -1.25 -3.53
C HIS A 173 -7.18 -1.90 -2.39
N ALA A 174 -8.49 -2.11 -2.58
CA ALA A 174 -9.33 -2.82 -1.62
C ALA A 174 -8.77 -4.23 -1.32
N GLY A 175 -8.31 -4.96 -2.34
CA GLY A 175 -7.61 -6.24 -2.14
C GLY A 175 -6.36 -6.12 -1.25
N SER A 176 -5.59 -5.04 -1.42
CA SER A 176 -4.41 -4.76 -0.57
C SER A 176 -4.80 -4.42 0.87
N VAL A 177 -5.93 -3.72 1.07
CA VAL A 177 -6.50 -3.42 2.41
C VAL A 177 -6.89 -4.72 3.12
N PHE A 178 -7.53 -5.67 2.41
CA PHE A 178 -7.81 -7.01 2.96
C PHE A 178 -6.53 -7.75 3.36
N ALA A 179 -5.51 -7.71 2.50
CA ALA A 179 -4.24 -8.42 2.73
C ALA A 179 -3.33 -7.77 3.80
N SER A 180 -3.69 -6.59 4.33
CA SER A 180 -2.83 -5.87 5.28
C SER A 180 -3.60 -5.19 6.41
N ASN A 181 -4.34 -4.13 6.13
CA ASN A 181 -5.01 -3.31 7.14
C ASN A 181 -6.00 -4.13 7.96
N TYR A 182 -6.84 -4.94 7.31
CA TYR A 182 -7.84 -5.74 8.02
C TYR A 182 -7.23 -6.89 8.81
N LEU A 183 -6.01 -7.35 8.49
CA LEU A 183 -5.29 -8.27 9.36
C LEU A 183 -4.97 -7.61 10.71
N VAL A 184 -4.56 -6.34 10.71
CA VAL A 184 -4.29 -5.60 11.97
C VAL A 184 -5.56 -5.49 12.81
N THR A 185 -6.68 -5.10 12.19
CA THR A 185 -7.98 -5.02 12.87
C THR A 185 -8.44 -6.39 13.40
N LEU A 186 -8.29 -7.46 12.61
CA LEU A 186 -8.65 -8.82 13.02
C LEU A 186 -7.81 -9.28 14.23
N MET A 187 -6.51 -8.97 14.23
CA MET A 187 -5.63 -9.28 15.36
C MET A 187 -6.03 -8.50 16.62
N GLU A 188 -6.38 -7.22 16.50
CA GLU A 188 -6.86 -6.42 17.64
C GLU A 188 -8.13 -7.04 18.27
N VAL A 189 -9.12 -7.41 17.45
CA VAL A 189 -10.34 -8.08 17.93
C VAL A 189 -10.01 -9.40 18.61
N ALA A 190 -9.09 -10.20 18.04
CA ALA A 190 -8.68 -11.47 18.63
C ALA A 190 -8.02 -11.27 20.01
N LEU A 191 -7.11 -10.31 20.13
CA LEU A 191 -6.40 -9.99 21.39
C LEU A 191 -7.36 -9.50 22.47
N ARG A 192 -8.30 -8.61 22.12
CA ARG A 192 -9.34 -8.15 23.06
C ARG A 192 -10.25 -9.30 23.51
N THR A 193 -10.58 -10.21 22.60
CA THR A 193 -11.40 -11.40 22.92
C THR A 193 -10.69 -12.32 23.91
N TYR A 194 -9.38 -12.58 23.72
CA TYR A 194 -8.59 -13.34 24.69
C TYR A 194 -8.55 -12.67 26.06
N GLN A 195 -8.36 -11.36 26.11
CA GLN A 195 -8.35 -10.61 27.37
C GLN A 195 -9.71 -10.65 28.08
N ALA A 196 -10.80 -10.53 27.34
CA ALA A 196 -12.15 -10.68 27.89
C ALA A 196 -12.43 -12.11 28.43
N ALA A 197 -11.77 -13.12 27.87
CA ALA A 197 -11.78 -14.48 28.40
C ALA A 197 -10.88 -14.68 29.64
N GLY A 198 -10.24 -13.62 30.14
CA GLY A 198 -9.38 -13.66 31.33
C GLY A 198 -7.90 -13.96 31.06
N ILE A 199 -7.47 -13.97 29.80
CA ILE A 199 -6.07 -14.19 29.45
C ILE A 199 -5.28 -12.88 29.57
N PRO A 200 -4.16 -12.83 30.32
CA PRO A 200 -3.31 -11.64 30.38
C PRO A 200 -2.82 -11.20 29.00
N ALA A 201 -2.70 -9.89 28.78
CA ALA A 201 -2.40 -9.32 27.46
C ALA A 201 -1.09 -9.85 26.85
N ASP A 202 -0.05 -10.05 27.65
CA ASP A 202 1.24 -10.58 27.18
C ASP A 202 1.14 -12.05 26.75
N ILE A 203 0.30 -12.84 27.42
CA ILE A 203 0.00 -14.23 27.06
C ILE A 203 -0.87 -14.29 25.81
N ALA A 204 -1.90 -13.44 25.71
CA ALA A 204 -2.75 -13.33 24.53
C ALA A 204 -1.92 -13.05 23.27
N GLN A 205 -0.94 -12.15 23.35
CA GLN A 205 -0.01 -11.86 22.27
C GLN A 205 0.85 -13.08 21.89
N LYS A 206 1.40 -13.79 22.90
CA LYS A 206 2.22 -15.01 22.69
C LYS A 206 1.41 -16.16 22.08
N MET A 207 0.12 -16.25 22.38
CA MET A 207 -0.80 -17.24 21.79
C MET A 207 -1.17 -16.88 20.35
N ALA A 208 -1.56 -15.62 20.11
CA ALA A 208 -2.09 -15.19 18.83
C ALA A 208 -1.03 -15.16 17.72
N ALA A 209 0.19 -14.73 18.05
CA ALA A 209 1.25 -14.51 17.07
C ALA A 209 1.67 -15.77 16.27
N PRO A 210 1.99 -16.94 16.88
CA PRO A 210 2.33 -18.14 16.12
C PRO A 210 1.12 -18.68 15.34
N LEU A 211 -0.09 -18.59 15.90
CA LEU A 211 -1.32 -19.03 15.22
C LEU A 211 -1.55 -18.25 13.92
N ALA A 212 -1.53 -16.92 13.99
CA ALA A 212 -1.75 -16.06 12.83
C ALA A 212 -0.67 -16.25 11.75
N ARG A 213 0.60 -16.38 12.15
CA ARG A 213 1.71 -16.64 11.20
C ARG A 213 1.53 -17.96 10.48
N GLN A 214 1.30 -19.05 11.21
CA GLN A 214 1.12 -20.37 10.63
C GLN A 214 -0.11 -20.42 9.69
N THR A 215 -1.20 -19.74 10.06
CA THR A 215 -2.38 -19.66 9.19
C THR A 215 -2.04 -18.96 7.86
N LEU A 216 -1.32 -17.84 7.88
CA LEU A 216 -0.91 -17.15 6.67
C LEU A 216 0.07 -17.98 5.83
N GLU A 217 1.04 -18.63 6.47
CA GLU A 217 1.98 -19.55 5.80
C GLU A 217 1.24 -20.68 5.09
N ASN A 218 0.24 -21.29 5.74
CA ASN A 218 -0.59 -22.31 5.12
C ASN A 218 -1.37 -21.75 3.92
N VAL A 219 -1.96 -20.56 4.05
CA VAL A 219 -2.69 -19.92 2.92
C VAL A 219 -1.78 -19.77 1.70
N PHE A 220 -0.53 -19.34 1.87
CA PHE A 220 0.40 -19.19 0.74
C PHE A 220 0.96 -20.51 0.23
N ALA A 221 1.12 -21.52 1.08
CA ALA A 221 1.67 -22.82 0.70
C ALA A 221 0.66 -23.74 -0.01
N MET A 222 -0.60 -23.75 0.42
CA MET A 222 -1.62 -24.70 -0.09
C MET A 222 -2.92 -24.04 -0.57
N GLY A 223 -3.03 -22.71 -0.52
CA GLY A 223 -4.22 -21.96 -0.91
C GLY A 223 -5.26 -21.84 0.21
N THR A 224 -6.12 -20.83 0.09
CA THR A 224 -7.12 -20.46 1.12
C THR A 224 -8.09 -21.59 1.46
N ARG A 225 -8.55 -22.34 0.46
CA ARG A 225 -9.51 -23.45 0.63
C ARG A 225 -8.96 -24.60 1.46
N ALA A 226 -7.72 -25.00 1.19
CA ALA A 226 -7.08 -26.11 1.88
C ALA A 226 -6.59 -25.70 3.28
N ALA A 227 -6.17 -24.45 3.45
CA ALA A 227 -5.71 -23.90 4.72
C ALA A 227 -6.84 -23.68 5.75
N LEU A 228 -8.10 -23.58 5.31
CA LEU A 228 -9.24 -23.36 6.19
C LEU A 228 -9.50 -24.59 7.10
N THR A 229 -9.47 -24.33 8.42
CA THR A 229 -9.81 -25.30 9.47
C THR A 229 -10.81 -24.68 10.44
N GLY A 230 -11.14 -25.37 11.55
CA GLY A 230 -12.07 -24.86 12.56
C GLY A 230 -13.51 -25.37 12.40
N PRO A 231 -14.45 -24.84 13.20
CA PRO A 231 -15.81 -25.36 13.29
C PRO A 231 -16.58 -25.27 11.97
N ILE A 232 -16.52 -24.13 11.26
CA ILE A 232 -17.19 -23.95 9.95
C ILE A 232 -16.67 -24.98 8.93
N ALA A 233 -15.35 -25.19 8.86
CA ALA A 233 -14.75 -26.14 7.92
C ALA A 233 -15.21 -27.59 8.13
N ARG A 234 -15.65 -27.95 9.34
CA ARG A 234 -16.15 -29.28 9.71
C ARG A 234 -17.66 -29.33 9.90
N GLY A 235 -18.39 -28.25 9.58
CA GLY A 235 -19.85 -28.18 9.68
C GLY A 235 -20.41 -28.00 11.11
N ASP A 236 -19.59 -27.67 12.10
CA ASP A 236 -20.02 -27.47 13.49
C ASP A 236 -20.65 -26.07 13.69
N MET A 237 -21.83 -25.87 13.12
CA MET A 237 -22.56 -24.60 13.19
C MET A 237 -23.14 -24.32 14.58
N GLN A 238 -23.29 -25.35 15.42
CA GLN A 238 -23.72 -25.16 16.80
C GLN A 238 -22.66 -24.40 17.59
N THR A 239 -21.40 -24.78 17.49
CA THR A 239 -20.29 -24.05 18.11
C THR A 239 -20.18 -22.62 17.56
N VAL A 240 -20.33 -22.42 16.25
CA VAL A 240 -20.29 -21.09 15.61
C VAL A 240 -21.38 -20.17 16.18
N THR A 241 -22.61 -20.68 16.29
CA THR A 241 -23.75 -19.92 16.84
C THR A 241 -23.51 -19.53 18.30
N LEU A 242 -23.02 -20.45 19.12
CA LEU A 242 -22.69 -20.17 20.52
C LEU A 242 -21.58 -19.13 20.63
N GLN A 243 -20.51 -19.26 19.84
CA GLN A 243 -19.41 -18.29 19.82
C GLN A 243 -19.89 -16.88 19.44
N GLN A 244 -20.69 -16.76 18.38
CA GLN A 244 -21.27 -15.49 17.95
C GLN A 244 -22.11 -14.86 19.07
N SER A 245 -23.02 -15.63 19.68
CA SER A 245 -23.87 -15.12 20.77
C SER A 245 -23.03 -14.59 21.93
N ARG A 246 -21.98 -15.31 22.33
CA ARG A 246 -21.11 -14.87 23.43
C ARG A 246 -20.29 -13.63 23.07
N LEU A 247 -19.89 -13.48 21.81
CA LEU A 247 -19.25 -12.26 21.33
C LEU A 247 -20.21 -11.08 21.36
N SER A 248 -21.43 -11.24 20.83
CA SER A 248 -22.45 -10.18 20.85
C SER A 248 -22.82 -9.73 22.26
N ASP A 249 -22.93 -10.65 23.21
CA ASP A 249 -23.20 -10.34 24.63
C ASP A 249 -22.08 -9.49 25.26
N TRP A 250 -20.83 -9.70 24.85
CA TRP A 250 -19.66 -9.00 25.39
C TRP A 250 -19.36 -7.69 24.66
N ASP A 251 -19.38 -7.70 23.33
CA ASP A 251 -19.14 -6.57 22.45
C ASP A 251 -19.91 -6.78 21.13
N GLN A 252 -20.98 -6.00 20.94
CA GLN A 252 -21.83 -6.09 19.75
C GLN A 252 -21.03 -5.94 18.45
N GLN A 253 -20.03 -5.05 18.41
CA GLN A 253 -19.24 -4.84 17.20
C GLN A 253 -18.38 -6.07 16.84
N ALA A 254 -17.87 -6.76 17.86
CA ALA A 254 -17.13 -8.02 17.66
C ALA A 254 -18.07 -9.13 17.16
N GLY A 255 -19.30 -9.20 17.70
CA GLY A 255 -20.33 -10.10 17.23
C GLY A 255 -20.72 -9.86 15.76
N ASP A 256 -20.90 -8.59 15.36
CA ASP A 256 -21.24 -8.21 13.99
C ASP A 256 -20.11 -8.57 13.01
N LEU A 257 -18.84 -8.34 13.38
CA LEU A 257 -17.69 -8.76 12.59
C LEU A 257 -17.64 -10.29 12.43
N TYR A 258 -17.86 -11.04 13.51
CA TYR A 258 -17.89 -12.50 13.46
C TYR A 258 -18.99 -13.00 12.51
N GLN A 259 -20.17 -12.40 12.55
CA GLN A 259 -21.26 -12.69 11.63
C GLN A 259 -20.88 -12.39 10.18
N ALA A 260 -20.26 -11.23 9.92
CA ALA A 260 -19.84 -10.82 8.58
C ALA A 260 -18.84 -11.79 7.94
N PHE A 261 -18.01 -12.48 8.73
CA PHE A 261 -17.10 -13.52 8.24
C PHE A 261 -17.73 -14.91 8.10
N THR A 262 -18.85 -15.18 8.77
CA THR A 262 -19.44 -16.52 8.83
C THR A 262 -19.85 -17.02 7.45
N GLN A 263 -20.68 -16.26 6.72
CA GLN A 263 -21.14 -16.68 5.39
C GLN A 263 -19.99 -16.80 4.36
N PRO A 264 -19.08 -15.82 4.21
CA PRO A 264 -17.94 -15.97 3.31
C PRO A 264 -17.04 -17.18 3.65
N THR A 265 -16.89 -17.50 4.93
CA THR A 265 -16.11 -18.68 5.36
C THR A 265 -16.82 -19.98 5.03
N MET A 266 -18.16 -20.02 5.13
CA MET A 266 -18.97 -21.14 4.67
C MET A 266 -18.85 -21.35 3.16
N ASP A 267 -18.92 -20.27 2.36
CA ASP A 267 -18.78 -20.35 0.90
C ASP A 267 -17.37 -20.86 0.51
N LEU A 268 -16.35 -20.41 1.24
CA LEU A 268 -14.97 -20.89 1.07
C LEU A 268 -14.85 -22.39 1.38
N ALA A 269 -15.46 -22.84 2.48
CA ALA A 269 -15.49 -24.24 2.90
C ALA A 269 -16.27 -25.14 1.93
N ALA A 270 -17.41 -24.68 1.42
CA ALA A 270 -18.26 -25.45 0.51
C ALA A 270 -17.55 -25.77 -0.80
N ALA A 271 -16.86 -24.78 -1.39
CA ALA A 271 -16.12 -24.99 -2.63
C ALA A 271 -14.76 -25.73 -2.45
N ARG A 272 -14.52 -26.36 -1.30
CA ARG A 272 -13.53 -27.43 -1.11
C ARG A 272 -14.01 -28.78 -1.63
N ASN A 273 -15.33 -28.97 -1.83
CA ASN A 273 -15.95 -30.23 -2.23
C ASN A 273 -16.63 -30.15 -3.62
N PRO A 274 -15.91 -30.18 -4.76
CA PRO A 274 -16.56 -30.29 -6.08
C PRO A 274 -17.09 -31.70 -6.41
N HIS A 275 -16.90 -32.70 -5.55
CA HIS A 275 -17.15 -34.13 -5.85
C HIS A 275 -17.98 -34.88 -4.79
N SER A 276 -18.81 -34.21 -4.01
CA SER A 276 -19.79 -34.87 -3.12
C SER A 276 -21.22 -34.85 -3.66
N GLU A 277 -21.38 -34.97 -4.98
CA GLU A 277 -22.64 -35.41 -5.60
C GLU A 277 -22.34 -36.53 -6.60
N LYS A 278 -22.49 -37.78 -6.13
CA LYS A 278 -22.88 -38.95 -6.90
C LYS A 278 -23.69 -39.87 -6.00
#